data_AF-A0A1I6Q9L9-F1
#
_entry.id   AF-A0A1I6Q9L9-F1
#
_cell.length_a   1.000
_cell.length_b   1.000
_cell.length_c   1.000
_cell.angle_alpha   90.00
_cell.angle_beta   90.00
_cell.angle_gamma   90.00
#
_symmetry.space_group_name_H-M   'P 1'
#
loop_
_entity.id
_entity.type
_entity.pdbx_description
1 polymer ?
#
loop_
_entity_poly.entity_id
_entity_poly.type
_entity_poly.pdbx_seq_one_letter_code
_entity_poly.pdbx_strand_id
1 'polypeptide(L)'
;MELLWCQFFIDAYNKGIYEFAKDFLMPGTVLFLTVYFSIHLSKEEFRRQLEKEKNDKLEFDNTTSELIKITIPKLSEKLSKLATLLEKQNLELSYDKYENMVVNKTDGSFFTSLKEIGYKNSYYITKNILHFSEEDFMKYWEIISNTPHRFRQIEEYLLYVSNEYNRINSELNKLTHSISHKTSHIIHDRFGTYSTHDLSHNQLEEPRTNLAYNMHLAVENFQKDETNNQPIKIRNFLMELDLLKTNEIASKELSSEYAQEIVYALARIQSIEKLFEVTKETNQGYIKRLREDADKLNSLIK
;
A
#
# COMPACT_ATOMS: atom_id res chain seq x y z
N MET A 1 -40.57 -14.69 0.16
CA MET A 1 -39.53 -15.27 1.05
C MET A 1 -38.12 -14.79 0.69
N GLU A 2 -37.97 -13.88 -0.28
CA GLU A 2 -36.69 -13.33 -0.74
C GLU A 2 -36.24 -12.07 0.05
N LEU A 3 -37.17 -11.38 0.71
CA LEU A 3 -36.87 -10.18 1.53
C LEU A 3 -36.13 -10.49 2.84
N LEU A 4 -36.29 -11.69 3.39
CA LEU A 4 -35.56 -12.13 4.60
C LEU A 4 -34.08 -12.42 4.32
N TRP A 5 -33.75 -12.84 3.09
CA TRP A 5 -32.37 -13.03 2.65
C TRP A 5 -31.63 -11.71 2.47
N CYS A 6 -32.31 -10.66 1.99
CA CYS A 6 -31.75 -9.31 1.93
C CYS A 6 -31.51 -8.70 3.32
N GLN A 7 -32.40 -8.96 4.29
CA GLN A 7 -32.20 -8.49 5.68
C GLN A 7 -31.00 -9.20 6.33
N PHE A 8 -30.86 -10.52 6.11
CA PHE A 8 -29.72 -11.31 6.59
C PHE A 8 -28.38 -10.84 5.99
N PHE A 9 -28.39 -10.41 4.72
CA PHE A 9 -27.21 -9.84 4.06
C PHE A 9 -26.85 -8.44 4.55
N ILE A 10 -27.82 -7.60 4.92
CA ILE A 10 -27.58 -6.25 5.47
C ILE A 10 -27.00 -6.35 6.89
N ASP A 11 -27.47 -7.28 7.71
CA ASP A 11 -26.87 -7.54 9.03
C ASP A 11 -25.47 -8.16 8.92
N ALA A 12 -25.24 -9.00 7.89
CA ALA A 12 -23.90 -9.49 7.55
C ALA A 12 -22.98 -8.38 6.99
N TYR A 13 -23.51 -7.33 6.36
CA TYR A 13 -22.74 -6.19 5.84
C TYR A 13 -22.14 -5.33 6.95
N ASN A 14 -22.82 -5.23 8.11
CA ASN A 14 -22.35 -4.40 9.22
C ASN A 14 -21.31 -5.08 10.14
N LYS A 15 -21.14 -6.42 10.08
CA LYS A 15 -20.13 -7.13 10.90
C LYS A 15 -19.46 -8.36 10.28
N GLY A 16 -20.01 -8.99 9.23
CA GLY A 16 -19.71 -10.41 8.95
C GLY A 16 -19.19 -10.75 7.55
N ILE A 17 -19.41 -9.97 6.50
CA ILE A 17 -19.03 -10.40 5.13
C ILE A 17 -17.50 -10.46 4.96
N TYR A 18 -16.74 -9.54 5.57
CA TYR A 18 -15.27 -9.61 5.51
C TYR A 18 -14.73 -10.83 6.28
N GLU A 19 -15.31 -11.15 7.45
CA GLU A 19 -14.90 -12.33 8.23
C GLU A 19 -15.33 -13.66 7.59
N PHE A 20 -16.54 -13.74 7.04
CA PHE A 20 -17.04 -14.94 6.35
C PHE A 20 -16.32 -15.17 5.01
N ALA A 21 -16.02 -14.10 4.27
CA ALA A 21 -15.44 -14.21 2.94
C ALA A 21 -13.91 -14.41 2.94
N LYS A 22 -13.18 -13.97 3.99
CA LYS A 22 -11.72 -14.19 4.07
C LYS A 22 -11.34 -15.67 4.10
N ASP A 23 -12.21 -16.52 4.64
CA ASP A 23 -11.94 -17.93 4.87
C ASP A 23 -12.38 -18.82 3.69
N PHE A 24 -13.19 -18.31 2.74
CA PHE A 24 -13.80 -19.13 1.68
C PHE A 24 -13.70 -18.57 0.25
N LEU A 25 -13.39 -17.28 0.06
CA LEU A 25 -13.38 -16.65 -1.27
C LEU A 25 -12.02 -16.00 -1.56
N MET A 26 -11.54 -16.14 -2.80
CA MET A 26 -10.34 -15.41 -3.23
C MET A 26 -10.57 -13.89 -3.12
N PRO A 27 -9.55 -13.10 -2.72
CA PRO A 27 -9.68 -11.64 -2.54
C PRO A 27 -10.31 -10.90 -3.74
N GLY A 28 -10.02 -11.36 -4.96
CA GLY A 28 -10.59 -10.80 -6.19
C GLY A 28 -12.11 -11.01 -6.33
N THR A 29 -12.63 -12.15 -5.87
CA THR A 29 -14.08 -12.46 -5.90
C THR A 29 -14.83 -11.64 -4.86
N VAL A 30 -14.21 -11.40 -3.70
CA VAL A 30 -14.76 -10.51 -2.66
C VAL A 30 -14.85 -9.09 -3.17
N LEU A 31 -13.81 -8.58 -3.83
CA LEU A 31 -13.81 -7.24 -4.44
C LEU A 31 -14.88 -7.12 -5.54
N PHE A 32 -15.00 -8.13 -6.41
CA PHE A 32 -16.01 -8.16 -7.48
C PHE A 32 -17.43 -8.16 -6.93
N LEU A 33 -17.74 -9.03 -5.95
CA LEU A 33 -19.06 -9.07 -5.31
C LEU A 33 -19.35 -7.77 -4.57
N THR A 34 -18.37 -7.19 -3.87
CA THR A 34 -18.52 -5.91 -3.19
C THR A 34 -18.86 -4.80 -4.19
N VAL A 35 -18.17 -4.73 -5.33
CA VAL A 35 -18.45 -3.73 -6.38
C VAL A 35 -19.79 -3.98 -7.08
N TYR A 36 -20.10 -5.24 -7.43
CA TYR A 36 -21.35 -5.61 -8.09
C TYR A 36 -22.57 -5.33 -7.22
N PHE A 37 -22.51 -5.72 -5.94
CA PHE A 37 -23.55 -5.37 -4.97
C PHE A 37 -23.62 -3.87 -4.73
N SER A 38 -22.51 -3.14 -4.70
CA SER A 38 -22.54 -1.67 -4.57
C SER A 38 -23.28 -0.98 -5.74
N ILE A 39 -23.14 -1.49 -6.96
CA ILE A 39 -23.84 -0.96 -8.15
C ILE A 39 -25.32 -1.34 -8.15
N HIS A 40 -25.66 -2.59 -7.80
CA HIS A 40 -27.06 -3.01 -7.77
C HIS A 40 -27.82 -2.40 -6.58
N LEU A 41 -27.18 -2.32 -5.43
CA LEU A 41 -27.67 -1.58 -4.28
C LEU A 41 -27.85 -0.12 -4.63
N SER A 42 -26.97 0.55 -5.40
CA SER A 42 -27.16 1.99 -5.69
C SER A 42 -28.49 2.32 -6.39
N LYS A 43 -29.01 1.45 -7.26
CA LYS A 43 -30.32 1.63 -7.93
C LYS A 43 -31.52 1.30 -7.03
N GLU A 44 -31.41 0.29 -6.18
CA GLU A 44 -32.47 -0.07 -5.22
C GLU A 44 -32.49 0.91 -4.03
N GLU A 45 -31.32 1.30 -3.55
CA GLU A 45 -31.05 2.35 -2.56
C GLU A 45 -31.56 3.70 -3.07
N PHE A 46 -31.39 4.01 -4.37
CA PHE A 46 -32.02 5.15 -5.04
C PHE A 46 -33.54 5.17 -4.82
N ARG A 47 -34.22 4.04 -5.08
CA ARG A 47 -35.68 3.97 -4.95
C ARG A 47 -36.08 4.10 -3.48
N ARG A 48 -35.36 3.43 -2.58
CA ARG A 48 -35.61 3.47 -1.14
C ARG A 48 -35.37 4.85 -0.52
N GLN A 49 -34.29 5.55 -0.87
CA GLN A 49 -34.00 6.88 -0.31
C GLN A 49 -34.98 7.93 -0.85
N LEU A 50 -35.35 7.86 -2.13
CA LEU A 50 -36.40 8.72 -2.69
C LEU A 50 -37.76 8.47 -2.00
N GLU A 51 -38.09 7.23 -1.67
CA GLU A 51 -39.30 6.88 -0.91
C GLU A 51 -39.23 7.33 0.55
N LYS A 52 -38.05 7.27 1.18
CA LYS A 52 -37.83 7.68 2.57
C LYS A 52 -37.94 9.19 2.74
N GLU A 53 -37.42 9.97 1.79
CA GLU A 53 -37.47 11.43 1.76
C GLU A 53 -38.75 11.97 1.08
N LYS A 54 -39.70 11.10 0.69
CA LYS A 54 -40.89 11.47 -0.09
C LYS A 54 -41.78 12.47 0.67
N ASN A 55 -41.79 12.40 2.00
CA ASN A 55 -42.59 13.25 2.88
C ASN A 55 -41.88 14.51 3.38
N ASP A 56 -40.57 14.65 3.13
CA ASP A 56 -39.82 15.84 3.53
C ASP A 56 -40.14 17.01 2.59
N LYS A 57 -40.39 18.19 3.15
CA LYS A 57 -40.55 19.41 2.34
C LYS A 57 -39.23 19.72 1.64
N LEU A 58 -39.30 20.08 0.36
CA LEU A 58 -38.16 20.64 -0.37
C LEU A 58 -37.80 21.98 0.28
N GLU A 59 -36.71 22.03 1.04
CA GLU A 59 -36.10 23.28 1.49
C GLU A 59 -35.05 23.70 0.46
N PHE A 60 -35.37 24.76 -0.28
CA PHE A 60 -34.54 25.28 -1.36
C PHE A 60 -34.05 26.69 -1.01
N ASP A 61 -32.74 26.89 -1.10
CA ASP A 61 -32.11 28.21 -1.14
C ASP A 61 -31.12 28.24 -2.32
N ASN A 62 -30.92 29.42 -2.93
CA ASN A 62 -30.01 29.61 -4.08
C ASN A 62 -28.57 29.15 -3.79
N THR A 63 -28.18 29.22 -2.53
CA THR A 63 -26.91 28.71 -1.96
C THR A 63 -26.71 27.22 -2.20
N THR A 64 -27.75 26.39 -2.16
CA THR A 64 -27.66 24.92 -2.35
C THR A 64 -27.38 24.56 -3.82
N SER A 65 -27.94 25.33 -4.75
CA SER A 65 -27.70 25.21 -6.19
C SER A 65 -26.25 25.57 -6.57
N GLU A 66 -25.74 26.67 -6.02
CA GLU A 66 -24.35 27.07 -6.21
C GLU A 66 -23.36 26.05 -5.61
N LEU A 67 -23.71 25.46 -4.47
CA LEU A 67 -22.93 24.39 -3.83
C LEU A 67 -22.71 23.19 -4.76
N ILE A 68 -23.75 22.67 -5.41
CA ILE A 68 -23.62 21.53 -6.33
C ILE A 68 -22.84 21.92 -7.59
N LYS A 69 -23.08 23.12 -8.14
CA LYS A 69 -22.33 23.66 -9.29
C LYS A 69 -20.82 23.71 -9.04
N ILE A 70 -20.44 24.15 -7.85
CA ILE A 70 -19.03 24.28 -7.45
C ILE A 70 -18.45 22.91 -7.03
N THR A 71 -19.29 21.98 -6.61
CA THR A 71 -18.87 20.66 -6.13
C THR A 71 -18.28 19.80 -7.25
N ILE A 72 -18.95 19.70 -8.40
CA ILE A 72 -18.50 18.84 -9.50
C ILE A 72 -17.04 19.15 -9.91
N PRO A 73 -16.66 20.41 -10.22
CA PRO A 73 -15.28 20.74 -10.57
C PRO A 73 -14.31 20.55 -9.39
N LYS A 74 -14.70 20.92 -8.16
CA LYS A 74 -13.84 20.74 -6.98
C LYS A 74 -13.55 19.27 -6.68
N LEU A 75 -14.55 18.40 -6.84
CA LEU A 75 -14.39 16.96 -6.62
C LEU A 75 -13.48 16.35 -7.68
N SER A 76 -13.69 16.71 -8.95
CA SER A 76 -12.82 16.30 -10.05
C SER A 76 -11.36 16.71 -9.81
N GLU A 77 -11.13 17.95 -9.37
CA GLU A 77 -9.80 18.45 -9.02
C GLU A 77 -9.18 17.67 -7.85
N LYS A 78 -9.95 17.39 -6.79
CA LYS A 78 -9.48 16.60 -5.64
C LYS A 78 -9.09 15.17 -6.04
N LEU A 79 -9.92 14.49 -6.84
CA LEU A 79 -9.64 13.15 -7.36
C LEU A 79 -8.35 13.13 -8.18
N SER A 80 -8.18 14.12 -9.07
CA SER A 80 -6.98 14.27 -9.89
C SER A 80 -5.73 14.52 -9.05
N LYS A 81 -5.81 15.39 -8.04
CA LYS A 81 -4.71 15.65 -7.10
C LYS A 81 -4.30 14.38 -6.35
N LEU A 82 -5.26 13.60 -5.86
CA LEU A 82 -4.97 12.34 -5.18
C LEU A 82 -4.29 11.33 -6.10
N ALA A 83 -4.76 11.21 -7.34
CA ALA A 83 -4.13 10.36 -8.35
C ALA A 83 -2.65 10.76 -8.57
N THR A 84 -2.37 12.05 -8.74
CA THR A 84 -0.99 12.55 -8.89
C THR A 84 -0.13 12.30 -7.65
N LEU A 85 -0.70 12.40 -6.44
CA LEU A 85 0.03 12.07 -5.21
C LEU A 85 0.41 10.59 -5.16
N LEU A 86 -0.51 9.68 -5.49
CA LEU A 86 -0.23 8.24 -5.57
C LEU A 86 0.81 7.90 -6.64
N GLU A 87 0.79 8.59 -7.78
CA GLU A 87 1.81 8.42 -8.83
C GLU A 87 3.21 8.79 -8.35
N LYS A 88 3.35 9.92 -7.63
CA LYS A 88 4.62 10.33 -7.04
C LYS A 88 5.11 9.30 -6.02
N GLN A 89 4.23 8.84 -5.14
CA GLN A 89 4.57 7.80 -4.15
C GLN A 89 5.03 6.51 -4.83
N ASN A 90 4.38 6.09 -5.93
CA ASN A 90 4.79 4.91 -6.68
C ASN A 90 6.23 5.00 -7.23
N LEU A 91 6.72 6.20 -7.55
CA LEU A 91 8.10 6.38 -8.00
C LEU A 91 9.12 6.20 -6.87
N GLU A 92 8.70 6.44 -5.62
CA GLU A 92 9.52 6.38 -4.41
C GLU A 92 9.49 4.99 -3.73
N LEU A 93 8.50 4.14 -4.06
CA LEU A 93 8.35 2.77 -3.55
C LEU A 93 9.42 1.81 -4.12
N SER A 94 10.65 1.92 -3.66
CA SER A 94 11.69 0.91 -3.91
C SER A 94 12.55 0.75 -2.68
N TYR A 95 13.02 -0.47 -2.42
CA TYR A 95 13.91 -0.73 -1.29
C TYR A 95 15.11 0.23 -1.27
N ASP A 96 15.62 0.56 -2.46
CA ASP A 96 16.74 1.46 -2.68
C ASP A 96 16.38 2.96 -2.62
N LYS A 97 15.13 3.37 -2.43
CA LYS A 97 14.77 4.81 -2.39
C LYS A 97 13.81 5.18 -1.27
N TYR A 98 13.29 4.17 -0.58
CA TYR A 98 12.20 4.37 0.34
C TYR A 98 12.72 4.91 1.68
N GLU A 99 12.41 6.17 1.96
CA GLU A 99 12.71 6.81 3.25
C GLU A 99 11.54 6.65 4.24
N ASN A 100 10.31 6.96 3.81
CA ASN A 100 9.10 6.82 4.62
C ASN A 100 7.81 6.80 3.77
N MET A 101 6.73 6.23 4.32
CA MET A 101 5.38 6.38 3.74
C MET A 101 4.81 7.73 4.17
N VAL A 102 4.41 8.58 3.23
CA VAL A 102 3.56 9.74 3.54
C VAL A 102 2.09 9.32 3.45
N VAL A 103 1.43 9.13 4.59
CA VAL A 103 -0.02 8.87 4.62
C VAL A 103 -0.75 10.22 4.55
N ASN A 104 -1.16 10.61 3.34
CA ASN A 104 -1.98 11.80 3.15
C ASN A 104 -3.41 11.51 3.60
N LYS A 105 -3.82 12.11 4.73
CA LYS A 105 -5.24 12.12 5.11
C LYS A 105 -5.99 13.07 4.21
N THR A 106 -7.06 12.58 3.62
CA THR A 106 -7.92 13.38 2.76
C THR A 106 -8.97 14.07 3.61
N ASP A 107 -9.11 15.38 3.46
CA ASP A 107 -10.17 16.14 4.15
C ASP A 107 -11.55 15.71 3.64
N GLY A 108 -12.25 14.94 4.48
CA GLY A 108 -13.57 14.39 4.23
C GLY A 108 -14.73 15.38 4.46
N SER A 109 -14.48 16.57 5.02
CA SER A 109 -15.51 17.57 5.32
C SER A 109 -16.39 17.92 4.12
N PHE A 110 -15.77 17.94 2.92
CA PHE A 110 -16.42 18.18 1.64
C PHE A 110 -17.54 17.17 1.33
N PHE A 111 -17.38 15.90 1.70
CA PHE A 111 -18.41 14.88 1.47
C PHE A 111 -19.51 14.93 2.51
N THR A 112 -19.21 15.40 3.72
CA THR A 112 -20.21 15.64 4.76
C THR A 112 -21.20 16.71 4.30
N SER A 113 -20.70 17.83 3.77
CA SER A 113 -21.56 18.91 3.24
C SER A 113 -22.44 18.46 2.07
N LEU A 114 -21.98 17.52 1.25
CA LEU A 114 -22.76 16.97 0.13
C LEU A 114 -23.83 15.97 0.58
N LYS A 115 -23.52 15.17 1.60
CA LYS A 115 -24.51 14.28 2.22
C LYS A 115 -25.61 15.08 2.92
N GLU A 116 -25.27 16.20 3.56
CA GLU A 116 -26.21 17.09 4.24
C GLU A 116 -27.24 17.73 3.29
N ILE A 117 -26.88 17.97 2.02
CA ILE A 117 -27.83 18.46 1.00
C ILE A 117 -28.97 17.46 0.78
N GLY A 118 -28.72 16.17 0.98
CA GLY A 118 -29.71 15.12 0.80
C GLY A 118 -29.94 14.76 -0.66
N TYR A 119 -30.47 13.57 -0.84
CA TYR A 119 -30.57 12.93 -2.15
C TYR A 119 -31.65 13.58 -3.03
N LYS A 120 -32.84 13.85 -2.48
CA LYS A 120 -33.97 14.49 -3.17
C LYS A 120 -33.64 15.89 -3.68
N ASN A 121 -32.95 16.70 -2.88
CA ASN A 121 -32.54 18.05 -3.27
C ASN A 121 -31.45 18.00 -4.34
N SER A 122 -30.49 17.08 -4.22
CA SER A 122 -29.44 16.88 -5.22
C SER A 122 -30.05 16.52 -6.58
N TYR A 123 -30.98 15.55 -6.61
CA TYR A 123 -31.69 15.16 -7.84
C TYR A 123 -32.50 16.31 -8.44
N TYR A 124 -33.22 17.07 -7.61
CA TYR A 124 -34.00 18.22 -8.07
C TYR A 124 -33.11 19.29 -8.71
N ILE A 125 -31.99 19.64 -8.06
CA ILE A 125 -31.04 20.63 -8.56
C ILE A 125 -30.40 20.15 -9.86
N THR A 126 -29.90 18.91 -9.91
CA THR A 126 -29.26 18.39 -11.12
C THR A 126 -30.24 18.30 -12.29
N LYS A 127 -31.48 17.86 -12.06
CA LYS A 127 -32.49 17.69 -13.12
C LYS A 127 -33.05 19.02 -13.63
N ASN A 128 -33.39 19.93 -12.72
CA ASN A 128 -34.15 21.14 -13.08
C ASN A 128 -33.27 22.39 -13.28
N ILE A 129 -32.07 22.42 -12.70
CA ILE A 129 -31.16 23.57 -12.79
C ILE A 129 -29.95 23.26 -13.67
N LEU A 130 -29.37 22.07 -13.53
CA LEU A 130 -28.22 21.64 -14.34
C LEU A 130 -28.62 20.86 -15.60
N HIS A 131 -29.90 20.54 -15.75
CA HIS A 131 -30.45 19.80 -16.90
C HIS A 131 -29.77 18.44 -17.16
N PHE A 132 -29.30 17.78 -16.10
CA PHE A 132 -28.75 16.43 -16.20
C PHE A 132 -29.85 15.45 -16.59
N SER A 133 -29.52 14.51 -17.47
CA SER A 133 -30.35 13.32 -17.66
C SER A 133 -30.38 12.48 -16.39
N GLU A 134 -31.36 11.56 -16.28
CA GLU A 134 -31.37 10.61 -15.16
C GLU A 134 -30.11 9.76 -15.12
N GLU A 135 -29.57 9.38 -16.29
CA GLU A 135 -28.33 8.61 -16.38
C GLU A 135 -27.13 9.39 -15.85
N ASP A 136 -27.05 10.67 -16.17
CA ASP A 136 -25.98 11.57 -15.73
C ASP A 136 -26.02 11.83 -14.23
N PHE A 137 -27.23 11.99 -13.68
CA PHE A 137 -27.41 12.04 -12.24
C PHE A 137 -26.96 10.75 -11.55
N MET A 138 -27.28 9.58 -12.11
CA MET A 138 -26.85 8.30 -11.54
C MET A 138 -25.33 8.17 -11.53
N LYS A 139 -24.64 8.61 -12.60
CA LYS A 139 -23.17 8.65 -12.66
C LYS A 139 -22.59 9.59 -11.59
N TYR A 140 -23.14 10.80 -11.47
CA TYR A 140 -22.74 11.77 -10.45
C TYR A 140 -22.90 11.20 -9.03
N TRP A 141 -24.08 10.65 -8.74
CA TRP A 141 -24.41 10.14 -7.42
C TRP A 141 -23.59 8.91 -7.03
N GLU A 142 -23.29 8.02 -8.00
CA GLU A 142 -22.39 6.90 -7.81
C GLU A 142 -21.02 7.37 -7.34
N ILE A 143 -20.47 8.42 -7.95
CA ILE A 143 -19.15 8.95 -7.59
C ILE A 143 -19.19 9.55 -6.18
N ILE A 144 -20.15 10.44 -5.90
CA ILE A 144 -20.31 11.09 -4.58
C ILE A 144 -20.45 10.06 -3.45
N SER A 145 -21.23 9.00 -3.69
CA SER A 145 -21.48 7.96 -2.69
C SER A 145 -20.25 7.09 -2.42
N ASN A 146 -19.43 6.83 -3.44
CA ASN A 146 -18.31 5.89 -3.35
C ASN A 146 -16.96 6.54 -3.05
N THR A 147 -16.72 7.79 -3.44
CA THR A 147 -15.42 8.45 -3.23
C THR A 147 -14.98 8.50 -1.75
N PRO A 148 -15.85 8.78 -0.75
CA PRO A 148 -15.44 8.75 0.65
C PRO A 148 -14.90 7.38 1.08
N HIS A 149 -15.55 6.31 0.60
CA HIS A 149 -15.12 4.95 0.89
C HIS A 149 -13.78 4.64 0.23
N ARG A 150 -13.59 5.07 -1.03
CA ARG A 150 -12.31 4.92 -1.75
C ARG A 150 -11.16 5.65 -1.06
N PHE A 151 -11.38 6.88 -0.59
CA PHE A 151 -10.36 7.63 0.15
C PHE A 151 -9.96 6.91 1.43
N ARG A 152 -10.96 6.42 2.19
CA ARG A 152 -10.70 5.63 3.39
C ARG A 152 -9.94 4.32 3.09
N GLN A 153 -10.33 3.60 2.05
CA GLN A 153 -9.65 2.38 1.62
C GLN A 153 -8.18 2.64 1.25
N ILE A 154 -7.91 3.71 0.51
CA ILE A 154 -6.55 4.13 0.16
C ILE A 154 -5.77 4.44 1.44
N GLU A 155 -6.32 5.24 2.35
CA GLU A 155 -5.66 5.60 3.61
C GLU A 155 -5.35 4.38 4.49
N GLU A 156 -6.32 3.48 4.67
CA GLU A 156 -6.16 2.24 5.44
C GLU A 156 -5.10 1.33 4.79
N TYR A 157 -5.10 1.24 3.46
CA TYR A 157 -4.11 0.46 2.72
C TYR A 157 -2.69 1.03 2.86
N LEU A 158 -2.51 2.34 2.68
CA LEU A 158 -1.21 2.98 2.83
C LEU A 158 -0.68 2.87 4.28
N LEU A 159 -1.57 2.93 5.27
CA LEU A 159 -1.22 2.69 6.67
C LEU A 159 -0.79 1.24 6.90
N TYR A 160 -1.49 0.26 6.33
CA TYR A 160 -1.09 -1.14 6.37
C TYR A 160 0.30 -1.35 5.77
N VAL A 161 0.56 -0.81 4.57
CA VAL A 161 1.88 -0.90 3.90
C VAL A 161 2.98 -0.31 4.78
N SER A 162 2.74 0.86 5.38
CA SER A 162 3.70 1.50 6.29
C SER A 162 4.00 0.63 7.52
N ASN A 163 2.97 0.07 8.15
CA ASN A 163 3.13 -0.78 9.33
C ASN A 163 3.87 -2.09 9.00
N GLU A 164 3.54 -2.73 7.88
CA GLU A 164 4.22 -3.95 7.43
C GLU A 164 5.67 -3.67 7.07
N TYR A 165 5.95 -2.58 6.36
CA TYR A 165 7.33 -2.17 6.09
C TYR A 165 8.12 -1.99 7.40
N ASN A 166 7.58 -1.24 8.37
CA ASN A 166 8.25 -0.99 9.64
C ASN A 166 8.50 -2.28 10.42
N ARG A 167 7.54 -3.21 10.42
CA ARG A 167 7.68 -4.53 11.04
C ARG A 167 8.80 -5.34 10.38
N ILE A 168 8.77 -5.48 9.06
CA ILE A 168 9.77 -6.26 8.30
C ILE A 168 11.16 -5.63 8.44
N ASN A 169 11.26 -4.30 8.38
CA ASN A 169 12.51 -3.56 8.53
C ASN A 169 13.11 -3.69 9.94
N SER A 170 12.26 -3.68 10.98
CA SER A 170 12.69 -3.94 12.36
C SER A 170 13.28 -5.35 12.53
N GLU A 171 12.65 -6.35 11.90
CA GLU A 171 13.17 -7.72 11.88
C GLU A 171 14.49 -7.82 11.11
N LEU A 172 14.59 -7.18 9.94
CA LEU A 172 15.82 -7.10 9.16
C LEU A 172 16.96 -6.49 9.99
N ASN A 173 16.73 -5.36 10.65
CA ASN A 173 17.74 -4.70 11.48
C ASN A 173 18.26 -5.60 12.61
N LYS A 174 17.37 -6.37 13.26
CA LYS A 174 17.77 -7.35 14.28
C LYS A 174 18.66 -8.45 13.71
N LEU A 175 18.28 -8.99 12.55
CA LEU A 175 19.07 -10.02 11.86
C LEU A 175 20.41 -9.47 11.40
N THR A 176 20.44 -8.30 10.75
CA THR A 176 21.67 -7.65 10.30
C THR A 176 22.61 -7.35 11.47
N HIS A 177 22.10 -6.92 12.62
CA HIS A 177 22.91 -6.73 13.82
C HIS A 177 23.49 -8.04 14.37
N SER A 178 22.68 -9.10 14.45
CA SER A 178 23.14 -10.45 14.85
C SER A 178 24.25 -10.96 13.94
N ILE A 179 24.02 -10.88 12.63
CA ILE A 179 24.97 -11.28 11.60
C ILE A 179 26.26 -10.49 11.78
N SER A 180 26.19 -9.16 11.81
CA SER A 180 27.37 -8.29 11.98
C SER A 180 28.19 -8.65 13.22
N HIS A 181 27.54 -8.91 14.35
CA HIS A 181 28.22 -9.32 15.58
C HIS A 181 28.92 -10.68 15.41
N LYS A 182 28.23 -11.67 14.85
CA LYS A 182 28.81 -13.00 14.59
C LYS A 182 29.95 -12.93 13.57
N THR A 183 29.81 -12.12 12.51
CA THR A 183 30.88 -11.87 11.53
C THR A 183 32.12 -11.29 12.21
N SER A 184 31.93 -10.28 13.07
CA SER A 184 33.02 -9.64 13.81
C SER A 184 33.73 -10.62 14.73
N HIS A 185 32.99 -11.49 15.44
CA HIS A 185 33.59 -12.52 16.29
C HIS A 185 34.43 -13.50 15.49
N ILE A 186 33.92 -14.01 14.36
CA ILE A 186 34.65 -14.96 13.49
C ILE A 186 35.95 -14.32 12.95
N ILE A 187 35.89 -13.05 12.55
CA ILE A 187 37.08 -12.31 12.11
C ILE A 187 38.08 -12.19 13.26
N HIS A 188 37.64 -11.73 14.44
CA HIS A 188 38.53 -11.38 15.54
C HIS A 188 39.07 -12.57 16.33
N ASP A 189 38.41 -13.71 16.27
CA ASP A 189 38.94 -14.97 16.78
C ASP A 189 40.17 -15.43 15.99
N ARG A 190 40.31 -14.96 14.74
CA ARG A 190 41.42 -15.34 13.87
C ARG A 190 42.44 -14.23 13.65
N PHE A 191 41.99 -13.00 13.46
CA PHE A 191 42.81 -11.82 13.22
C PHE A 191 42.61 -10.85 14.38
N GLY A 192 43.68 -10.58 15.14
CA GLY A 192 43.61 -9.66 16.25
C GLY A 192 43.07 -8.28 15.84
N THR A 193 42.52 -7.54 16.79
CA THR A 193 42.13 -6.15 16.53
C THR A 193 43.37 -5.32 16.16
N TYR A 194 43.27 -4.52 15.09
CA TYR A 194 44.33 -3.61 14.58
C TYR A 194 45.58 -4.27 13.97
N SER A 195 45.48 -5.51 13.49
CA SER A 195 46.57 -6.17 12.77
C SER A 195 46.46 -6.03 11.25
N THR A 196 47.47 -5.49 10.59
CA THR A 196 47.69 -5.68 9.14
C THR A 196 48.34 -7.05 8.92
N HIS A 197 47.64 -7.95 8.26
CA HIS A 197 48.13 -9.30 8.00
C HIS A 197 48.30 -9.54 6.49
N ASP A 198 49.56 -9.59 6.05
CA ASP A 198 49.89 -10.18 4.74
C ASP A 198 49.80 -11.70 4.89
N LEU A 199 48.66 -12.27 4.46
CA LEU A 199 48.43 -13.72 4.50
C LEU A 199 49.11 -14.40 3.32
N SER A 200 49.96 -15.39 3.62
CA SER A 200 50.51 -16.29 2.61
C SER A 200 49.44 -17.21 2.00
N HIS A 201 49.67 -17.69 0.78
CA HIS A 201 48.73 -18.60 0.09
C HIS A 201 48.40 -19.86 0.93
N ASN A 202 49.40 -20.48 1.56
CA ASN A 202 49.22 -21.67 2.38
C ASN A 202 48.33 -21.43 3.62
N GLN A 203 48.27 -20.20 4.13
CA GLN A 203 47.38 -19.86 5.25
C GLN A 203 45.93 -19.71 4.80
N LEU A 204 45.69 -19.34 3.54
CA LEU A 204 44.35 -19.26 2.97
C LEU A 204 43.77 -20.63 2.62
N GLU A 205 44.57 -21.70 2.61
CA GLU A 205 44.06 -23.07 2.46
C GLU A 205 43.42 -23.62 3.75
N GLU A 206 43.72 -23.00 4.90
CA GLU A 206 43.12 -23.37 6.19
C GLU A 206 41.68 -22.83 6.29
N PRO A 207 40.66 -23.70 6.48
CA PRO A 207 39.25 -23.31 6.42
C PRO A 207 38.85 -22.13 7.31
N ARG A 208 39.30 -22.06 8.56
CA ARG A 208 38.92 -20.98 9.49
C ARG A 208 39.54 -19.65 9.08
N THR A 209 40.80 -19.66 8.65
CA THR A 209 41.50 -18.48 8.12
C THR A 209 40.85 -17.99 6.85
N ASN A 210 40.50 -18.90 5.93
CA ASN A 210 39.81 -18.55 4.69
C ASN A 210 38.44 -17.91 4.98
N LEU A 211 37.66 -18.50 5.89
CA LEU A 211 36.36 -17.97 6.30
C LEU A 211 36.48 -16.56 6.88
N ALA A 212 37.36 -16.38 7.88
CA ALA A 212 37.59 -15.09 8.50
C ALA A 212 38.08 -14.04 7.49
N TYR A 213 38.94 -14.43 6.55
CA TYR A 213 39.46 -13.52 5.53
C TYR A 213 38.37 -13.05 4.57
N ASN A 214 37.55 -13.96 4.03
CA ASN A 214 36.46 -13.55 3.13
C ASN A 214 35.38 -12.73 3.85
N MET A 215 35.09 -13.02 5.12
CA MET A 215 34.22 -12.17 5.95
C MET A 215 34.82 -10.78 6.16
N HIS A 216 36.13 -10.68 6.39
CA HIS A 216 36.82 -9.42 6.52
C HIS A 216 36.72 -8.59 5.22
N LEU A 217 36.92 -9.21 4.05
CA LEU A 217 36.73 -8.55 2.77
C LEU A 217 35.31 -8.02 2.59
N ALA A 218 34.28 -8.79 3.00
CA ALA A 218 32.90 -8.33 2.93
C ALA A 218 32.64 -7.10 3.83
N VAL A 219 33.24 -7.07 5.02
CA VAL A 219 33.18 -5.90 5.92
C VAL A 219 33.92 -4.70 5.32
N GLU A 220 35.10 -4.90 4.74
CA GLU A 220 35.84 -3.83 4.08
C GLU A 220 35.07 -3.25 2.90
N ASN A 221 34.46 -4.11 2.06
CA ASN A 221 33.63 -3.68 0.93
C ASN A 221 32.44 -2.85 1.42
N PHE A 222 31.75 -3.29 2.47
CA PHE A 222 30.66 -2.53 3.09
C PHE A 222 31.10 -1.15 3.59
N GLN A 223 32.32 -1.03 4.14
CA GLN A 223 32.86 0.25 4.63
C GLN A 223 33.32 1.17 3.50
N LYS A 224 33.97 0.61 2.47
CA LYS A 224 34.52 1.34 1.31
C LYS A 224 33.45 1.70 0.28
N ASP A 225 32.28 1.07 0.33
CA ASP A 225 31.16 1.37 -0.56
C ASP A 225 30.74 2.85 -0.38
N GLU A 226 31.00 3.68 -1.38
CA GLU A 226 30.66 5.12 -1.39
C GLU A 226 29.18 5.38 -1.71
N THR A 227 28.38 4.33 -1.94
CA THR A 227 26.94 4.48 -2.19
C THR A 227 26.29 5.12 -0.96
N ASN A 228 25.69 6.32 -1.09
CA ASN A 228 24.98 7.00 0.02
C ASN A 228 23.64 6.34 0.40
N ASN A 229 23.52 5.02 0.21
CA ASN A 229 22.29 4.27 0.31
C ASN A 229 22.45 3.05 1.22
N GLN A 230 22.04 3.21 2.48
CA GLN A 230 22.21 2.17 3.50
C GLN A 230 21.49 0.84 3.15
N PRO A 231 20.25 0.83 2.64
CA PRO A 231 19.60 -0.39 2.15
C PRO A 231 20.44 -1.19 1.15
N ILE A 232 21.01 -0.53 0.13
CA ILE A 232 21.86 -1.18 -0.88
C ILE A 232 23.10 -1.80 -0.23
N LYS A 233 23.79 -1.07 0.65
CA LYS A 233 24.97 -1.58 1.35
C LYS A 233 24.65 -2.85 2.15
N ILE A 234 23.53 -2.85 2.87
CA ILE A 234 23.09 -4.01 3.66
C ILE A 234 22.83 -5.22 2.74
N ARG A 235 22.15 -5.00 1.60
CA ARG A 235 21.91 -6.07 0.62
C ARG A 235 23.22 -6.67 0.11
N ASN A 236 24.14 -5.83 -0.34
CA ASN A 236 25.41 -6.27 -0.90
C ASN A 236 26.23 -7.05 0.13
N PHE A 237 26.33 -6.54 1.36
CA PHE A 237 27.00 -7.22 2.46
C PHE A 237 26.41 -8.61 2.74
N LEU A 238 25.08 -8.72 2.82
CA LEU A 238 24.41 -10.00 3.04
C LEU A 238 24.63 -10.98 1.87
N MET A 239 24.64 -10.48 0.62
CA MET A 239 24.92 -11.30 -0.56
C MET A 239 26.37 -11.81 -0.58
N GLU A 240 27.35 -10.95 -0.26
CA GLU A 240 28.75 -11.35 -0.16
C GLU A 240 28.97 -12.43 0.91
N LEU A 241 28.31 -12.29 2.06
CA LEU A 241 28.33 -13.33 3.10
C LEU A 241 27.62 -14.61 2.67
N ASP A 242 26.57 -14.53 1.86
CA ASP A 242 25.86 -15.71 1.35
C ASP A 242 26.74 -16.55 0.41
N LEU A 243 27.60 -15.90 -0.39
CA LEU A 243 28.56 -16.56 -1.31
C LEU A 243 29.57 -17.46 -0.59
N LEU A 244 29.80 -17.26 0.72
CA LEU A 244 30.68 -18.13 1.51
C LEU A 244 30.22 -19.59 1.52
N LYS A 245 28.91 -19.84 1.31
CA LYS A 245 28.33 -21.18 1.23
C LYS A 245 28.82 -21.95 0.00
N THR A 246 29.17 -21.24 -1.06
CA THR A 246 29.65 -21.82 -2.32
C THR A 246 31.18 -21.86 -2.41
N ASN A 247 31.89 -21.29 -1.44
CA ASN A 247 33.35 -21.34 -1.37
C ASN A 247 33.81 -22.72 -0.86
N GLU A 248 34.64 -23.43 -1.63
CA GLU A 248 35.09 -24.81 -1.34
C GLU A 248 35.85 -24.98 -0.02
N ILE A 249 36.46 -23.90 0.49
CA ILE A 249 37.32 -23.91 1.68
C ILE A 249 36.56 -23.31 2.87
N ALA A 250 36.05 -22.09 2.75
CA ALA A 250 35.34 -21.39 3.82
C ALA A 250 34.06 -22.10 4.28
N SER A 251 33.33 -22.73 3.35
CA SER A 251 32.07 -23.44 3.67
C SER A 251 32.24 -24.58 4.67
N LYS A 252 33.44 -25.15 4.80
CA LYS A 252 33.72 -26.26 5.73
C LYS A 252 33.60 -25.88 7.20
N GLU A 253 33.79 -24.60 7.53
CA GLU A 253 33.70 -24.07 8.91
C GLU A 253 32.51 -23.11 9.07
N LEU A 254 31.74 -22.85 8.01
CA LEU A 254 30.55 -22.01 8.08
C LEU A 254 29.44 -22.74 8.83
N SER A 255 29.09 -22.25 10.02
CA SER A 255 27.99 -22.86 10.78
C SER A 255 26.65 -22.73 10.06
N SER A 256 25.83 -23.78 10.14
CA SER A 256 24.48 -23.79 9.54
C SER A 256 23.56 -22.72 10.15
N GLU A 257 23.69 -22.45 11.45
CA GLU A 257 22.92 -21.41 12.15
C GLU A 257 23.20 -20.02 11.56
N TYR A 258 24.48 -19.66 11.42
CA TYR A 258 24.86 -18.37 10.84
C TYR A 258 24.46 -18.26 9.37
N ALA A 259 24.68 -19.32 8.59
CA ALA A 259 24.25 -19.41 7.20
C ALA A 259 22.74 -19.18 7.05
N GLN A 260 21.93 -19.72 7.98
CA GLN A 260 20.49 -19.59 7.98
C GLN A 260 20.02 -18.17 8.34
N GLU A 261 20.69 -17.50 9.28
CA GLU A 261 20.41 -16.09 9.60
C GLU A 261 20.57 -15.17 8.38
N ILE A 262 21.62 -15.40 7.57
CA ILE A 262 21.84 -14.64 6.32
C ILE A 262 20.69 -14.88 5.33
N VAL A 263 20.23 -16.14 5.15
CA VAL A 263 19.08 -16.44 4.30
C VAL A 263 17.84 -15.72 4.78
N TYR A 264 17.58 -15.72 6.10
CA TYR A 264 16.43 -15.03 6.66
C TYR A 264 16.51 -13.52 6.45
N ALA A 265 17.69 -12.90 6.60
CA ALA A 265 17.87 -11.48 6.34
C ALA A 265 17.60 -11.14 4.86
N LEU A 266 18.15 -11.90 3.91
CA LEU A 266 17.89 -11.73 2.49
C LEU A 266 16.41 -11.92 2.14
N ALA A 267 15.73 -12.90 2.75
CA ALA A 267 14.29 -13.10 2.58
C ALA A 267 13.45 -11.91 3.11
N ARG A 268 13.91 -11.21 4.15
CA ARG A 268 13.26 -9.98 4.62
C ARG A 268 13.40 -8.84 3.61
N ILE A 269 14.56 -8.68 2.97
CA ILE A 269 14.73 -7.71 1.87
C ILE A 269 13.75 -8.02 0.73
N GLN A 270 13.70 -9.27 0.28
CA GLN A 270 12.75 -9.70 -0.77
C GLN A 270 11.28 -9.46 -0.38
N SER A 271 10.95 -9.62 0.91
CA SER A 271 9.61 -9.35 1.41
C SER A 271 9.25 -7.85 1.30
N ILE A 272 10.21 -6.95 1.55
CA ILE A 272 10.02 -5.50 1.37
C ILE A 272 9.83 -5.17 -0.12
N GLU A 273 10.66 -5.74 -1.00
CA GLU A 273 10.55 -5.52 -2.45
C GLU A 273 9.18 -5.96 -2.97
N LYS A 274 8.74 -7.15 -2.58
CA LYS A 274 7.41 -7.67 -2.96
C LYS A 274 6.28 -6.82 -2.41
N LEU A 275 6.39 -6.32 -1.17
CA LEU A 275 5.42 -5.38 -0.60
C LEU A 275 5.30 -4.14 -1.48
N PHE A 276 6.42 -3.56 -1.93
CA PHE A 276 6.42 -2.39 -2.79
C PHE A 276 5.90 -2.67 -4.21
N GLU A 277 6.22 -3.81 -4.79
CA GLU A 277 5.67 -4.24 -6.09
C GLU A 277 4.14 -4.33 -6.04
N VAL A 278 3.60 -5.08 -5.07
CA VAL A 278 2.15 -5.21 -4.87
C VAL A 278 1.50 -3.86 -4.59
N THR A 279 2.18 -2.99 -3.84
CA THR A 279 1.69 -1.63 -3.56
C THR A 279 1.61 -0.78 -4.82
N LYS A 280 2.61 -0.84 -5.70
CA LYS A 280 2.58 -0.14 -6.99
C LYS A 280 1.41 -0.59 -7.84
N GLU A 281 1.21 -1.90 -7.97
CA GLU A 281 0.09 -2.47 -8.74
C GLU A 281 -1.26 -2.03 -8.18
N THR A 282 -1.42 -2.10 -6.85
CA THR A 282 -2.65 -1.69 -6.17
C THR A 282 -2.92 -0.20 -6.37
N ASN A 283 -1.90 0.64 -6.21
CA ASN A 283 -2.00 2.08 -6.45
C ASN A 283 -2.34 2.42 -7.91
N GLN A 284 -1.81 1.68 -8.89
CA GLN A 284 -2.21 1.85 -10.30
C GLN A 284 -3.71 1.61 -10.51
N GLY A 285 -4.27 0.60 -9.84
CA GLY A 285 -5.71 0.35 -9.82
C GLY A 285 -6.52 1.54 -9.26
N TYR A 286 -6.07 2.11 -8.14
CA TYR A 286 -6.69 3.30 -7.57
C TYR A 286 -6.55 4.53 -8.48
N ILE A 287 -5.37 4.81 -9.01
CA ILE A 287 -5.09 5.93 -9.93
C ILE A 287 -6.02 5.88 -11.14
N LYS A 288 -6.13 4.70 -11.79
CA LYS A 288 -7.03 4.50 -12.93
C LYS A 288 -8.46 4.87 -12.57
N ARG A 289 -8.97 4.35 -11.45
CA ARG A 289 -10.35 4.59 -11.03
C ARG A 289 -10.61 6.06 -10.68
N LEU A 290 -9.70 6.70 -9.95
CA LEU A 290 -9.79 8.11 -9.60
C LEU A 290 -9.84 9.00 -10.85
N ARG A 291 -9.06 8.68 -11.89
CA ARG A 291 -9.09 9.38 -13.18
C ARG A 291 -10.40 9.16 -13.93
N GLU A 292 -10.87 7.92 -14.00
CA GLU A 292 -12.17 7.61 -14.62
C GLU A 292 -13.32 8.37 -13.94
N ASP A 293 -13.32 8.47 -12.61
CA ASP A 293 -14.31 9.26 -11.88
C ASP A 293 -14.18 10.76 -12.15
N ALA A 294 -12.95 11.30 -12.19
CA ALA A 294 -12.71 12.70 -12.50
C ALA A 294 -13.18 13.04 -13.93
N ASP A 295 -12.88 12.19 -14.91
CA ASP A 295 -13.29 12.37 -16.30
C ASP A 295 -14.81 12.29 -16.46
N LYS A 296 -15.47 11.36 -15.75
CA LYS A 296 -16.94 11.31 -15.68
C LYS A 296 -17.50 12.61 -15.13
N LEU A 297 -16.98 13.14 -14.02
CA LEU A 297 -17.43 14.42 -13.47
C LEU A 297 -17.20 15.59 -14.44
N ASN A 298 -16.04 15.63 -15.11
CA ASN A 298 -15.73 16.67 -16.10
C ASN A 298 -16.67 16.61 -17.33
N SER A 299 -17.10 15.41 -17.71
CA SER A 299 -18.07 15.24 -18.81
C SER A 299 -19.45 15.82 -18.50
N LEU A 300 -19.80 15.93 -17.22
CA LEU A 300 -21.06 16.50 -16.75
C LEU A 300 -21.07 18.05 -16.74
N ILE A 301 -19.92 18.69 -16.99
CA ILE A 301 -19.78 20.16 -17.03
C ILE A 301 -19.92 20.70 -18.46
N LYS A 302 -19.86 19.83 -19.49
CA LYS A 302 -19.95 20.19 -20.91
C LYS A 302 -21.39 20.38 -21.37
#